data_AF-A0A7X2JD62-F1
#
_entry.id   AF-A0A7X2JD62-F1
#
_cell.length_a   1.000
_cell.length_b   1.000
_cell.length_c   1.000
_cell.angle_alpha   90.00
_cell.angle_beta   90.00
_cell.angle_gamma   90.00
#
_symmetry.space_group_name_H-M   'P 1'
#
loop_
_entity.id
_entity.type
_entity.pdbx_description
1 polymer ?
#
loop_
_entity_poly.entity_id
_entity_poly.type
_entity_poly.pdbx_seq_one_letter_code
_entity_poly.pdbx_strand_id
1 'polypeptide(L)'
;MQFGPLFAVFVLNGIFSGAYYSFSNVMIPATVDYGEWKNGKGQAGIISAINGFCITVGAALGAQIMGILLDSSGYVANKAQTDSTLNWLLILAFVIPAVVTVIHFLLQMFYGLNDKKLDACMREVRARNKNNVI
;
A
#
# COMPACT_ATOMS: atom_id res chain seq x y z
N MET A 1 31.25 -3.88 -17.89
CA MET A 1 31.17 -3.35 -16.51
C MET A 1 29.92 -2.47 -16.28
N GLN A 2 28.81 -2.71 -16.98
CA GLN A 2 27.63 -1.82 -17.00
C GLN A 2 26.58 -2.13 -15.91
N PHE A 3 26.67 -3.29 -15.25
CA PHE A 3 25.66 -3.78 -14.30
C PHE A 3 25.85 -3.28 -12.85
N GLY A 4 27.03 -2.74 -12.50
CA GLY A 4 27.34 -2.31 -11.13
C GLY A 4 26.41 -1.19 -10.62
N PRO A 5 26.23 -0.08 -11.36
CA PRO A 5 25.32 0.98 -10.96
C PRO A 5 23.86 0.52 -10.88
N LEU A 6 23.44 -0.35 -11.81
CA LEU A 6 22.08 -0.90 -11.84
C LEU A 6 21.80 -1.76 -10.61
N PHE A 7 22.79 -2.56 -10.18
CA PHE A 7 22.70 -3.37 -8.97
C PHE A 7 22.56 -2.50 -7.71
N ALA A 8 23.32 -1.41 -7.61
CA ALA A 8 23.19 -0.48 -6.48
C ALA A 8 21.79 0.16 -6.41
N VAL A 9 21.23 0.56 -7.56
CA VAL A 9 19.85 1.10 -7.65
C VAL A 9 18.82 0.04 -7.24
N PHE A 10 19.02 -1.22 -7.64
CA PHE A 10 18.13 -2.31 -7.29
C PHE A 10 18.11 -2.59 -5.78
N VAL A 11 19.30 -2.59 -5.14
CA VAL A 11 19.42 -2.73 -3.68
C VAL A 11 18.73 -1.58 -2.95
N LEU A 12 18.95 -0.34 -3.39
CA LEU A 12 18.27 0.84 -2.85
C LEU A 12 16.75 0.71 -2.96
N ASN A 13 16.23 0.33 -4.13
CA ASN A 13 14.80 0.11 -4.34
C ASN A 13 14.24 -0.94 -3.37
N GLY A 14 14.97 -2.04 -3.15
CA GLY A 14 14.57 -3.08 -2.20
C GLY A 14 14.44 -2.57 -0.76
N ILE A 15 15.36 -1.73 -0.29
CA ILE A 15 15.31 -1.13 1.05
C ILE A 15 14.07 -0.23 1.21
N PHE A 16 13.82 0.65 0.24
CA PHE A 16 12.66 1.54 0.28
C PHE A 16 11.34 0.78 0.22
N SER A 17 11.26 -0.23 -0.65
CA SER A 17 10.08 -1.09 -0.78
C SER A 17 9.80 -1.87 0.51
N GLY A 18 10.85 -2.41 1.14
CA GLY A 18 10.74 -3.09 2.43
C GLY A 18 10.23 -2.19 3.54
N ALA A 19 10.79 -0.99 3.69
CA ALA A 19 10.35 -0.02 4.68
C ALA A 19 8.87 0.39 4.48
N TYR A 20 8.48 0.62 3.23
CA TYR A 20 7.10 0.94 2.86
C TYR A 20 6.13 -0.19 3.23
N TYR A 21 6.48 -1.44 2.89
CA TYR A 21 5.64 -2.59 3.19
C TYR A 21 5.49 -2.82 4.71
N SER A 22 6.58 -2.65 5.47
CA SER A 22 6.54 -2.75 6.93
C SER A 22 5.61 -1.72 7.57
N PHE A 23 5.63 -0.46 7.11
CA PHE A 23 4.79 0.59 7.66
C PHE A 23 3.30 0.28 7.50
N SER A 24 2.90 -0.18 6.31
CA SER A 24 1.50 -0.54 6.03
C SER A 24 0.98 -1.65 6.95
N ASN A 25 1.82 -2.61 7.33
CA ASN A 25 1.41 -3.72 8.20
C ASN A 25 1.21 -3.30 9.66
N VAL A 26 1.89 -2.24 10.13
CA VAL A 26 1.73 -1.71 11.49
C VAL A 26 0.50 -0.80 11.61
N MET A 27 0.14 -0.10 10.54
CA MET A 27 -1.05 0.78 10.54
C MET A 27 -2.35 -0.01 10.69
N ILE A 28 -2.44 -1.23 10.13
CA ILE A 28 -3.68 -2.01 10.16
C ILE A 28 -4.10 -2.34 11.60
N PRO A 29 -3.25 -2.93 12.47
CA PRO A 29 -3.58 -3.10 13.89
C PRO A 29 -3.94 -1.80 14.61
N ALA A 30 -3.25 -0.68 14.31
CA ALA A 30 -3.58 0.62 14.90
C ALA A 30 -5.00 1.07 14.55
N THR A 31 -5.49 0.80 13.34
CA THR A 31 -6.90 1.06 12.99
C THR A 31 -7.88 0.14 13.70
N VAL A 32 -7.48 -1.12 13.98
CA VAL A 32 -8.28 -2.07 14.74
C VAL A 32 -8.47 -1.56 16.18
N ASP A 33 -7.37 -1.18 16.82
CA ASP A 33 -7.34 -0.62 18.18
C ASP A 33 -8.18 0.67 18.28
N TYR A 34 -8.05 1.57 17.31
CA TYR A 34 -8.88 2.78 17.24
C TYR A 34 -10.37 2.46 17.03
N GLY A 35 -10.69 1.45 16.21
CA GLY A 35 -12.05 0.96 16.00
C GLY A 35 -12.67 0.40 17.28
N GLU A 36 -11.89 -0.34 18.08
CA GLU A 36 -12.30 -0.84 19.38
C GLU A 36 -12.62 0.31 20.35
N TRP A 37 -11.79 1.35 20.39
CA TRP A 37 -12.06 2.54 21.21
C TRP A 37 -13.37 3.24 20.86
N LYS A 38 -13.67 3.38 19.55
CA LYS A 38 -14.88 4.07 19.08
C LYS A 38 -16.14 3.22 19.23
N ASN A 39 -16.06 1.92 18.96
CA ASN A 39 -17.22 1.03 18.88
C ASN A 39 -17.42 0.16 20.15
N GLY A 40 -16.43 0.12 21.06
CA GLY A 40 -16.47 -0.66 22.30
C GLY A 40 -16.43 -2.17 22.12
N LYS A 41 -16.14 -2.66 20.90
CA LYS A 41 -16.05 -4.08 20.56
C LYS A 41 -14.85 -4.34 19.66
N GLY A 42 -14.14 -5.44 19.90
CA GLY A 42 -13.04 -5.88 19.04
C GLY A 42 -13.55 -6.28 17.66
N GLN A 43 -13.21 -5.51 16.63
CA GLN A 43 -13.59 -5.74 15.23
C GLN A 43 -12.41 -6.19 14.35
N ALA A 44 -11.36 -6.74 14.97
CA ALA A 44 -10.13 -7.15 14.30
C ALA A 44 -10.37 -8.05 13.08
N GLY A 45 -11.29 -9.01 13.21
CA GLY A 45 -11.63 -9.96 12.13
C GLY A 45 -12.26 -9.29 10.91
N ILE A 46 -13.22 -8.37 11.12
CA ILE A 46 -13.90 -7.68 10.03
C ILE A 46 -12.94 -6.73 9.30
N ILE A 47 -12.14 -5.97 10.06
CA ILE A 47 -11.18 -5.02 9.49
C ILE A 47 -10.11 -5.75 8.68
N SER A 48 -9.57 -6.86 9.21
CA SER A 48 -8.58 -7.69 8.50
C SER A 48 -9.17 -8.34 7.24
N ALA A 49 -10.43 -8.80 7.31
CA ALA A 49 -11.12 -9.38 6.16
C ALA A 49 -11.36 -8.35 5.04
N ILE A 50 -11.82 -7.14 5.40
CA ILE A 50 -12.01 -6.04 4.45
C ILE A 50 -10.67 -5.65 3.83
N ASN A 51 -9.61 -5.55 4.62
CA ASN A 51 -8.27 -5.25 4.12
C ASN A 51 -7.81 -6.30 3.09
N GLY A 52 -7.95 -7.60 3.41
CA GLY A 52 -7.63 -8.67 2.48
C GLY A 52 -8.43 -8.61 1.18
N PHE A 53 -9.73 -8.34 1.28
CA PHE A 53 -10.60 -8.14 0.12
C PHE A 53 -10.18 -6.95 -0.75
N CYS A 54 -9.84 -5.81 -0.13
CA CYS A 54 -9.37 -4.63 -0.86
C CYS A 54 -8.05 -4.92 -1.59
N ILE A 55 -7.13 -5.67 -0.98
CA ILE A 55 -5.86 -6.06 -1.62
C ILE A 55 -6.11 -6.93 -2.85
N THR A 56 -6.96 -7.95 -2.75
CA THR A 56 -7.21 -8.87 -3.87
C THR A 56 -7.93 -8.19 -5.02
N VAL A 57 -8.97 -7.40 -4.73
CA VAL A 57 -9.70 -6.62 -5.73
C VAL A 57 -8.80 -5.55 -6.37
N GLY A 58 -8.02 -4.83 -5.56
CA GLY A 58 -7.08 -3.83 -6.03
C GLY A 58 -6.00 -4.43 -6.95
N ALA A 59 -5.46 -5.59 -6.58
CA ALA A 59 -4.49 -6.30 -7.41
C ALA A 59 -5.10 -6.77 -8.74
N ALA A 60 -6.32 -7.32 -8.71
CA ALA A 60 -7.02 -7.77 -9.92
C ALA A 60 -7.30 -6.59 -10.88
N LEU A 61 -7.84 -5.49 -10.35
CA LEU A 61 -8.10 -4.29 -11.15
C LEU A 61 -6.82 -3.66 -11.67
N GLY A 62 -5.77 -3.57 -10.84
CA GLY A 62 -4.46 -3.05 -11.24
C GLY A 62 -3.84 -3.87 -12.37
N ALA A 63 -3.84 -5.20 -12.25
CA ALA A 63 -3.34 -6.08 -13.29
C ALA A 63 -4.15 -5.95 -14.61
N GLN A 64 -5.48 -5.87 -14.52
CA GLN A 64 -6.35 -5.71 -15.69
C GLN A 64 -6.09 -4.38 -16.42
N ILE A 65 -6.01 -3.27 -15.67
CA ILE A 65 -5.73 -1.95 -16.24
C ILE A 65 -4.35 -1.97 -16.92
N MET A 66 -3.32 -2.48 -16.24
CA MET A 66 -1.97 -2.58 -16.82
C MET A 66 -1.94 -3.45 -18.08
N GLY A 67 -2.69 -4.55 -18.11
CA GLY A 67 -2.82 -5.40 -19.29
C GLY A 67 -3.42 -4.67 -20.48
N ILE A 68 -4.53 -3.95 -20.28
CA ILE A 68 -5.18 -3.16 -21.34
C ILE A 68 -4.24 -2.09 -21.88
N LEU A 69 -3.53 -1.37 -21.00
CA LEU A 69 -2.59 -0.34 -21.46
C LEU A 69 -1.41 -0.97 -22.22
N LEU A 70 -0.90 -2.13 -21.78
CA LEU A 70 0.15 -2.85 -22.50
C LEU A 70 -0.30 -3.28 -23.90
N ASP A 71 -1.49 -3.84 -24.03
CA ASP A 71 -2.05 -4.22 -25.34
C ASP A 71 -2.21 -3.01 -26.26
N SER A 72 -2.61 -1.86 -25.70
CA SER A 72 -2.76 -0.61 -26.46
C SER A 72 -1.44 0.03 -26.90
N SER A 73 -0.31 -0.34 -26.28
CA SER A 73 1.01 0.22 -26.58
C SER A 73 1.63 -0.31 -27.88
N GLY A 74 1.01 -1.31 -28.52
CA GLY A 74 1.54 -1.98 -29.71
C GLY A 74 2.67 -2.95 -29.38
N TYR A 75 2.76 -3.42 -28.14
CA TYR A 75 3.74 -4.41 -27.71
C TYR A 75 3.55 -5.74 -28.44
N VAL A 76 4.62 -6.24 -29.07
CA VAL A 76 4.61 -7.55 -29.76
C VAL A 76 5.68 -8.46 -29.18
N ALA A 77 5.29 -9.52 -28.49
CA ALA A 77 6.23 -10.44 -27.87
C ALA A 77 7.25 -11.01 -28.88
N ASN A 78 8.49 -11.19 -28.43
CA ASN A 78 9.59 -11.83 -29.17
C ASN A 78 10.00 -11.14 -30.49
N LYS A 79 9.65 -9.87 -30.68
CA LYS A 79 10.15 -9.03 -31.79
C LYS A 79 10.89 -7.80 -31.27
N ALA A 80 11.71 -7.20 -32.12
CA ALA A 80 12.28 -5.88 -31.84
C ALA A 80 11.13 -4.86 -31.74
N GLN A 81 11.06 -4.16 -30.62
CA GLN A 81 10.03 -3.14 -30.39
C GLN A 81 10.40 -1.85 -31.12
N THR A 82 9.39 -1.10 -31.55
CA THR A 82 9.61 0.25 -32.08
C THR A 82 10.01 1.19 -30.95
N ASP A 83 10.72 2.27 -31.27
CA ASP A 83 11.12 3.29 -30.27
C ASP A 83 9.90 3.88 -29.54
N SER A 84 8.76 3.98 -30.22
CA SER A 84 7.48 4.42 -29.64
C SER A 84 6.98 3.45 -28.58
N THR A 85 6.98 2.15 -28.88
CA THR A 85 6.55 1.10 -27.94
C THR A 85 7.48 1.01 -26.72
N LEU A 86 8.79 1.22 -26.91
CA LEU A 86 9.75 1.23 -25.82
C LEU A 86 9.50 2.40 -24.86
N ASN A 87 9.19 3.58 -25.38
CA ASN A 87 8.83 4.74 -24.56
C ASN A 87 7.52 4.51 -23.78
N TRP A 88 6.50 3.92 -24.43
CA TRP A 88 5.27 3.52 -23.74
C TRP A 88 5.51 2.53 -22.60
N LEU A 89 6.40 1.56 -22.79
CA LEU A 89 6.76 0.61 -21.75
C LEU A 89 7.44 1.30 -20.55
N LEU A 90 8.30 2.30 -20.81
CA LEU A 90 8.91 3.10 -19.74
C LEU A 90 7.86 3.90 -18.97
N ILE A 91 6.87 4.48 -19.66
CA ILE A 91 5.75 5.21 -19.02
C ILE A 91 4.93 4.25 -18.15
N LEU A 92 4.60 3.06 -18.66
CA LEU A 92 3.86 2.04 -17.93
C LEU A 92 4.61 1.54 -16.69
N ALA A 93 5.93 1.36 -16.78
CA ALA A 93 6.75 0.82 -15.71
C ALA A 93 7.10 1.86 -14.63
N PHE A 94 7.24 3.14 -14.99
CA PHE A 94 7.71 4.18 -14.06
C PHE A 94 6.68 5.25 -13.77
N VAL A 95 6.06 5.84 -14.78
CA VAL A 95 5.19 7.01 -14.62
C VAL A 95 3.87 6.62 -13.95
N ILE A 96 3.24 5.53 -14.39
CA ILE A 96 1.95 5.13 -13.82
C ILE A 96 2.09 4.71 -12.35
N PRO A 97 3.04 3.83 -11.96
CA PRO A 97 3.25 3.53 -10.55
C PRO A 97 3.62 4.77 -9.73
N ALA A 98 4.45 5.67 -10.26
CA ALA A 98 4.80 6.91 -9.56
C ALA A 98 3.57 7.78 -9.26
N VAL A 99 2.67 7.97 -10.22
CA VAL A 99 1.44 8.76 -10.02
C VAL A 99 0.54 8.11 -8.96
N VAL A 100 0.36 6.78 -9.02
CA VAL A 100 -0.42 6.04 -8.03
C VAL A 100 0.20 6.16 -6.63
N THR A 101 1.53 6.08 -6.51
CA THR A 101 2.24 6.29 -5.24
C THR A 101 2.06 7.71 -4.70
N VAL A 102 2.10 8.73 -5.55
CA VAL A 102 1.84 10.12 -5.12
C VAL A 102 0.42 10.29 -4.61
N ILE A 103 -0.59 9.74 -5.30
CA ILE A 103 -1.97 9.77 -4.83
C ILE A 103 -2.10 9.06 -3.49
N HIS A 104 -1.48 7.87 -3.34
CA HIS A 104 -1.49 7.15 -2.08
C HIS A 104 -0.84 7.94 -0.93
N PHE A 105 0.30 8.59 -1.19
CA PHE A 105 0.97 9.45 -0.24
C PHE A 105 0.07 10.61 0.22
N LEU A 106 -0.61 11.28 -0.72
CA LEU A 106 -1.56 12.35 -0.41
C LEU A 106 -2.71 11.85 0.47
N LEU A 107 -3.29 10.68 0.16
CA LEU A 107 -4.34 10.09 0.98
C LEU A 107 -3.84 9.77 2.40
N GLN A 108 -2.61 9.31 2.51
CA GLN A 108 -1.99 8.98 3.80
C GLN A 108 -1.75 10.22 4.68
N MET A 109 -1.54 11.40 4.09
CA MET A 109 -1.48 12.66 4.86
C MET A 109 -2.79 12.96 5.61
N PHE A 110 -3.93 12.45 5.13
CA PHE A 110 -5.23 12.60 5.80
C PHE A 110 -5.53 11.52 6.85
N TYR A 111 -4.62 10.57 7.09
CA TYR A 111 -4.82 9.46 8.03
C TYR A 111 -5.17 9.94 9.45
N GLY A 112 -4.67 11.12 9.88
CA GLY A 112 -5.12 11.84 11.08
C GLY A 112 -4.87 11.16 12.44
N LEU A 113 -4.43 9.89 12.43
CA LEU A 113 -4.09 9.06 13.58
C LEU A 113 -2.58 9.12 13.79
N ASN A 114 -2.20 9.50 15.01
CA ASN A 114 -0.81 9.58 15.47
C ASN A 114 -0.68 8.66 16.68
N ASP A 115 0.49 8.08 16.91
CA ASP A 115 0.79 7.17 18.02
C ASP A 115 0.33 7.75 19.38
N LYS A 116 0.54 9.06 19.61
CA LYS A 116 0.07 9.73 20.84
C LYS A 116 -1.45 9.68 21.02
N LYS A 117 -2.21 9.81 19.92
CA LYS A 117 -3.68 9.72 19.94
C LYS A 117 -4.12 8.28 20.19
N LEU A 118 -3.45 7.32 19.55
CA LEU A 118 -3.73 5.91 19.73
C LEU A 118 -3.49 5.47 21.18
N ASP A 119 -2.37 5.87 21.78
CA ASP A 119 -2.04 5.61 23.19
C ASP A 119 -3.04 6.25 24.16
N ALA A 120 -3.57 7.43 23.85
CA ALA A 120 -4.64 8.04 24.63
C ALA A 120 -5.93 7.23 24.55
N CYS A 121 -6.36 6.84 23.34
CA CYS A 121 -7.53 5.99 23.13
C CYS A 121 -7.43 4.65 23.87
N MET A 122 -6.29 3.95 23.76
CA MET A 122 -6.11 2.64 24.39
C MET A 122 -6.05 2.72 25.91
N ARG A 123 -5.57 3.83 26.49
CA ARG A 123 -5.69 4.08 27.94
C ARG A 123 -7.14 4.18 28.39
N GLU A 124 -7.99 4.86 27.62
CA GLU A 124 -9.42 4.94 27.92
C GLU A 124 -10.12 3.57 27.81
N VAL A 125 -9.82 2.78 26.78
CA VAL A 125 -10.39 1.42 26.63
C VAL A 125 -10.05 0.56 27.85
N ARG A 126 -8.77 0.56 28.26
CA ARG A 126 -8.31 -0.19 29.45
C ARG A 126 -9.01 0.26 30.73
N ALA A 127 -9.23 1.57 30.89
CA ALA A 127 -9.95 2.12 32.04
C ALA A 127 -11.43 1.68 32.06
N ARG A 128 -12.11 1.71 30.91
CA ARG A 128 -13.50 1.23 30.78
C ARG A 128 -13.63 -0.26 31.11
N ASN A 129 -12.71 -1.08 30.59
CA ASN A 129 -12.72 -2.51 30.85
C ASN A 129 -12.50 -2.82 32.34
N LYS A 130 -11.64 -2.07 33.05
CA LYS A 130 -11.41 -2.27 34.49
C LYS A 130 -12.65 -1.97 35.36
N ASN A 131 -13.49 -1.04 34.95
CA ASN A 131 -14.73 -0.69 35.66
C ASN A 131 -15.90 -1.66 35.39
N ASN A 132 -15.84 -2.49 34.36
CA ASN A 132 -16.86 -3.49 34.03
C ASN A 132 -16.62 -4.87 34.68
N VAL A 133 -15.55 -5.04 35.47
CA VAL A 133 -15.21 -6.30 36.16
C VAL A 133 -15.45 -6.19 37.68
N ILE A 134 -16.45 -5.42 38.11
CA ILE A 134 -16.86 -5.29 39.51
C ILE A 134 -18.34 -5.62 39.66
#